data_AF-A0AAD4WVP7-F1
#
_entry.id   AF-A0AAD4WVP7-F1
#
_cell.length_a   1.000
_cell.length_b   1.000
_cell.length_c   1.000
_cell.angle_alpha   90.00
_cell.angle_beta   90.00
_cell.angle_gamma   90.00
#
_symmetry.space_group_name_H-M   'P 1'
#
loop_
_entity.id
_entity.type
_entity.pdbx_description
1 polymer ?
#
loop_
_entity_poly.entity_id
_entity_poly.type
_entity_poly.pdbx_seq_one_letter_code
_entity_poly.pdbx_strand_id
1 'polypeptide(L)'
;MMQQLLPVAIRYVSEKLARYAKTRLCFFFNAICAKMVDISKLDKLEEDVVLTLCLLEKYFPPSFFDIMVHLVVHLVREVHLCGPIYFRWMYRFEGYMKVLNGYVQNRTRPEGCIAEWYIAEEAVEFFTKHLSNSCLISRNICSTSRPLIQNLEREQSGCKVSTIALSFNGYALRFIVNLMGKRITAYHKI
;
A
#
# COMPACT_ATOMS: atom_id res chain seq x y z
N MET A 1 6.07 -7.72 8.37
CA MET A 1 6.67 -6.93 9.48
C MET A 1 7.24 -7.81 10.60
N MET A 2 6.64 -8.98 10.90
CA MET A 2 7.25 -9.99 11.80
C MET A 2 8.49 -10.70 11.23
N GLN A 3 8.71 -10.68 9.91
CA GLN A 3 9.87 -11.33 9.27
C GLN A 3 11.22 -10.67 9.61
N GLN A 4 11.24 -9.41 10.05
CA GLN A 4 12.49 -8.68 10.31
C GLN A 4 12.88 -8.65 11.79
N LEU A 5 11.92 -8.72 12.71
CA LEU A 5 12.21 -8.70 14.15
C LEU A 5 12.65 -10.06 14.69
N LEU A 6 12.08 -11.17 14.19
CA LEU A 6 12.42 -12.53 14.62
C LEU A 6 13.92 -12.85 14.42
N PRO A 7 14.53 -12.56 13.25
CA PRO A 7 15.96 -12.82 13.04
C PRO A 7 16.88 -12.03 13.98
N VAL A 8 16.45 -10.83 14.39
CA VAL A 8 17.22 -9.94 15.27
C VAL A 8 17.14 -10.40 16.72
N ALA A 9 15.96 -10.76 17.21
CA ALA A 9 15.77 -11.25 18.57
C ALA A 9 16.48 -12.59 18.83
N ILE A 10 16.62 -13.43 17.81
CA ILE A 10 17.24 -14.75 17.95
C ILE A 10 18.76 -14.75 17.69
N ARG A 11 19.29 -13.68 17.08
CA ARG A 11 20.71 -13.59 16.72
C ARG A 11 21.66 -13.82 17.91
N TYR A 12 21.17 -13.56 19.13
CA TYR A 12 21.93 -13.68 20.37
C TYR A 12 21.85 -15.08 21.04
N VAL A 13 20.90 -15.94 20.66
CA VAL A 13 20.59 -17.20 21.40
C VAL A 13 20.74 -18.47 20.56
N SER A 14 20.73 -18.40 19.22
CA SER A 14 20.68 -19.60 18.37
C SER A 14 22.03 -20.13 17.85
N GLU A 15 22.23 -21.42 18.09
CA GLU A 15 23.20 -22.31 17.44
C GLU A 15 23.14 -22.18 15.89
N LYS A 16 24.24 -22.50 15.19
CA LYS A 16 24.37 -22.31 13.72
C LYS A 16 23.18 -22.90 12.93
N LEU A 17 22.65 -24.04 13.39
CA LEU A 17 21.55 -24.76 12.74
C LEU A 17 20.17 -24.14 13.01
N ALA A 18 19.95 -23.59 14.20
CA ALA A 18 18.71 -22.86 14.49
C ALA A 18 18.61 -21.55 13.70
N ARG A 19 19.76 -20.90 13.41
CA ARG A 19 19.83 -19.80 12.44
C ARG A 19 19.43 -20.25 11.03
N TYR A 20 19.96 -21.39 10.58
CA TYR A 20 19.62 -21.95 9.28
C TYR A 20 18.11 -22.22 9.13
N ALA A 21 17.48 -22.84 10.14
CA ALA A 21 16.04 -23.10 10.13
C ALA A 21 15.22 -21.79 10.07
N LYS A 22 15.61 -20.75 10.82
CA LYS A 22 14.93 -19.44 10.77
C LYS A 22 15.08 -18.76 9.43
N THR A 23 16.26 -18.85 8.82
CA THR A 23 16.49 -18.31 7.47
C THR A 23 15.58 -19.00 6.45
N ARG A 24 15.46 -20.34 6.48
CA ARG A 24 14.51 -21.07 5.62
C ARG A 24 13.07 -20.64 5.85
N LEU A 25 12.65 -20.50 7.10
CA LEU A 25 11.32 -20.03 7.45
C LEU A 25 11.05 -18.61 6.91
N CYS A 26 12.04 -17.71 6.95
CA CYS A 26 11.92 -16.38 6.37
C CYS A 26 11.78 -16.42 4.85
N PHE A 27 12.57 -17.27 4.16
CA PHE A 27 12.43 -17.47 2.72
C PHE A 27 11.05 -18.00 2.34
N PHE A 28 10.52 -18.96 3.11
CA PHE A 28 9.16 -19.47 2.96
C PHE A 28 8.11 -18.34 3.02
N PHE A 29 8.13 -17.54 4.09
CA PHE A 29 7.17 -16.45 4.23
C PHE A 29 7.32 -15.39 3.13
N ASN A 30 8.54 -15.11 2.69
CA ASN A 30 8.77 -14.18 1.57
C ASN A 30 8.20 -14.73 0.25
N ALA A 31 8.33 -16.04 0.00
CA ALA A 31 7.78 -16.67 -1.20
C ALA A 31 6.23 -16.62 -1.20
N ILE A 32 5.61 -16.90 -0.07
CA ILE A 32 4.14 -16.89 0.07
C ILE A 32 3.56 -15.46 0.05
N CYS A 33 4.27 -14.49 0.61
CA CYS A 33 3.82 -13.09 0.65
C CYS A 33 4.05 -12.36 -0.68
N ALA A 34 4.59 -13.02 -1.70
CA ALA A 34 4.78 -12.44 -3.02
C ALA A 34 3.44 -12.09 -3.68
N LYS A 35 3.43 -11.03 -4.50
CA LYS A 35 2.23 -10.59 -5.24
C LYS A 35 1.76 -11.65 -6.26
N MET A 36 2.70 -12.41 -6.82
CA MET A 36 2.46 -13.51 -7.74
C MET A 36 3.11 -14.76 -7.19
N VAL A 37 2.39 -15.89 -7.22
CA VAL A 37 2.85 -17.16 -6.67
C VAL A 37 2.76 -18.24 -7.74
N ASP A 38 3.88 -18.91 -8.02
CA ASP A 38 3.94 -20.00 -9.00
C ASP A 38 3.41 -21.29 -8.38
N ILE A 39 2.30 -21.81 -8.91
CA ILE A 39 1.64 -23.02 -8.40
C ILE A 39 2.60 -24.22 -8.45
N SER A 40 3.41 -24.33 -9.50
CA SER A 40 4.38 -25.43 -9.68
C SER A 40 5.49 -25.47 -8.63
N LYS A 41 5.71 -24.37 -7.90
CA LYS A 41 6.71 -24.29 -6.83
C LYS A 41 6.10 -24.53 -5.44
N LEU A 42 4.77 -24.56 -5.32
CA LEU A 42 4.08 -24.71 -4.04
C LEU A 42 4.33 -26.07 -3.41
N ASP A 43 4.34 -27.15 -4.19
CA ASP A 43 4.54 -28.52 -3.66
C ASP A 43 5.90 -28.65 -2.99
N LYS A 44 6.96 -28.11 -3.64
CA LYS A 44 8.31 -28.04 -3.06
C LYS A 44 8.35 -27.16 -1.82
N LEU A 45 7.55 -26.09 -1.79
CA LEU A 45 7.45 -25.18 -0.66
C LEU A 45 6.79 -25.84 0.56
N GLU A 46 5.80 -26.72 0.34
CA GLU A 46 5.16 -27.53 1.40
C GLU A 46 6.18 -28.50 2.01
N GLU A 47 6.92 -29.23 1.17
CA GLU A 47 7.98 -30.13 1.65
C GLU A 47 9.06 -29.38 2.44
N ASP A 48 9.51 -28.23 1.93
CA ASP A 48 10.53 -27.41 2.57
C ASP A 48 10.08 -26.86 3.93
N VAL A 49 8.80 -26.48 4.08
CA VAL A 49 8.31 -25.94 5.35
C VAL A 49 8.14 -27.02 6.41
N VAL A 50 7.68 -28.22 6.02
CA VAL A 50 7.58 -29.37 6.92
C VAL A 50 8.97 -29.73 7.45
N LEU A 51 9.98 -29.84 6.57
CA LEU A 51 11.36 -30.09 6.98
C LEU A 51 11.91 -28.98 7.89
N THR A 52 11.55 -27.73 7.62
CA THR A 52 11.99 -26.58 8.44
C THR A 52 11.37 -26.62 9.84
N LEU A 53 10.11 -27.03 9.97
CA LEU A 53 9.44 -27.19 11.26
C LEU A 53 10.01 -28.37 12.06
N CYS A 54 10.27 -29.52 11.43
CA CYS A 54 10.95 -30.65 12.08
C CYS A 54 12.35 -30.26 12.58
N LEU A 55 13.09 -29.45 11.81
CA LEU A 55 14.37 -28.92 12.25
C LEU A 55 14.22 -28.00 13.47
N LEU A 56 13.18 -27.16 13.51
CA LEU A 56 12.92 -26.31 14.69
C LEU A 56 12.53 -27.15 15.91
N GLU A 57 11.78 -28.24 15.73
CA GLU A 57 11.30 -29.12 16.81
C GLU A 57 12.44 -29.79 17.56
N LYS A 58 13.55 -30.04 16.86
CA LYS A 58 14.76 -30.58 17.48
C LYS A 58 15.46 -29.63 18.45
N TYR A 59 15.27 -28.31 18.32
CA TYR A 59 15.98 -27.29 19.10
C TYR A 59 15.11 -26.55 20.12
N PHE A 60 13.82 -26.41 19.85
CA PHE A 60 12.91 -25.69 20.73
C PHE A 60 12.11 -26.68 21.58
N PRO A 61 11.81 -26.35 22.85
CA PRO A 61 10.97 -27.21 23.69
C PRO A 61 9.56 -27.33 23.08
N PRO A 62 8.83 -28.42 23.36
CA PRO A 62 7.46 -28.62 22.87
C PRO A 62 6.51 -27.46 23.18
N SER A 63 6.78 -26.71 24.26
CA SER A 63 6.02 -25.50 24.63
C SER A 63 6.10 -24.36 23.62
N PHE A 64 7.10 -24.36 22.72
CA PHE A 64 7.21 -23.40 21.62
C PHE A 64 6.32 -23.76 20.43
N PHE A 65 5.94 -25.04 20.29
CA PHE A 65 5.10 -25.53 19.20
C PHE A 65 3.63 -25.45 19.60
N ASP A 66 3.10 -24.23 19.52
CA ASP A 66 1.67 -24.00 19.63
C ASP A 66 0.96 -24.29 18.28
N ILE A 67 -0.36 -24.21 18.31
CA ILE A 67 -1.19 -24.38 17.12
C ILE A 67 -0.84 -23.33 16.04
N MET A 68 -0.34 -22.15 16.43
CA MET A 68 0.01 -21.06 15.51
C MET A 68 1.23 -21.42 14.65
N VAL A 69 2.24 -22.08 15.23
CA VAL A 69 3.40 -22.56 14.47
C VAL A 69 2.99 -23.65 13.48
N HIS A 70 2.03 -24.51 13.84
CA HIS A 70 1.54 -25.57 12.95
C HIS A 70 0.70 -25.04 11.77
N LEU A 71 -0.02 -23.92 11.95
CA LEU A 71 -0.79 -23.29 10.87
C LEU A 71 0.07 -22.92 9.64
N VAL A 72 1.38 -22.75 9.83
CA VAL A 72 2.32 -22.42 8.74
C VAL A 72 2.31 -23.48 7.63
N VAL A 73 2.11 -24.76 7.97
CA VAL A 73 1.99 -25.85 6.97
C VAL A 73 0.71 -25.70 6.15
N HIS A 74 -0.39 -25.32 6.80
CA HIS A 74 -1.69 -25.16 6.14
C HIS A 74 -1.74 -23.94 5.21
N LEU A 75 -0.89 -22.92 5.43
CA LEU A 75 -0.83 -21.75 4.56
C LEU A 75 -0.54 -22.11 3.10
N VAL A 76 0.27 -23.14 2.82
CA VAL A 76 0.56 -23.56 1.44
C VAL A 76 -0.69 -24.08 0.75
N ARG A 77 -1.46 -24.91 1.46
CA ARG A 77 -2.75 -25.45 0.96
C ARG A 77 -3.77 -24.34 0.77
N GLU A 78 -3.82 -23.37 1.68
CA GLU A 78 -4.69 -22.21 1.54
C GLU A 78 -4.34 -21.36 0.31
N VAL A 79 -3.05 -21.15 0.02
CA VAL A 79 -2.60 -20.44 -1.18
C VAL A 79 -2.99 -21.19 -2.43
N HIS A 80 -2.88 -22.53 -2.41
CA HIS A 80 -3.26 -23.37 -3.53
C HIS A 80 -4.75 -23.25 -3.86
N LEU A 81 -5.61 -23.21 -2.83
CA LEU A 81 -7.07 -23.14 -2.99
C LEU A 81 -7.61 -21.73 -3.25
N CYS A 82 -7.06 -20.74 -2.54
CA CYS A 82 -7.63 -19.39 -2.47
C CYS A 82 -6.79 -18.31 -3.17
N GLY A 83 -5.62 -18.67 -3.71
CA GLY A 83 -4.70 -17.77 -4.37
C GLY A 83 -3.76 -17.01 -3.42
N PRO A 84 -3.02 -16.00 -3.94
CA PRO A 84 -1.95 -15.34 -3.21
C PRO A 84 -2.41 -14.69 -1.89
N ILE A 85 -1.71 -15.01 -0.79
CA ILE A 85 -1.98 -14.48 0.55
C ILE A 85 -1.87 -12.94 0.61
N TYR A 86 -1.10 -12.34 -0.30
CA TYR A 86 -0.87 -10.89 -0.38
C TYR A 86 -2.16 -10.04 -0.40
N PHE A 87 -3.26 -10.55 -0.96
CA PHE A 87 -4.54 -9.84 -0.99
C PHE A 87 -5.42 -10.10 0.25
N ARG A 88 -5.12 -11.14 1.03
CA ARG A 88 -5.87 -11.54 2.21
C ARG A 88 -5.34 -10.95 3.52
N TRP A 89 -4.16 -10.33 3.50
CA TRP A 89 -3.62 -9.69 4.69
C TRP A 89 -4.49 -8.51 5.12
N MET A 90 -5.12 -8.64 6.29
CA MET A 90 -5.92 -7.57 6.91
C MET A 90 -5.19 -6.23 6.97
N TYR A 91 -3.88 -6.25 7.20
CA TYR A 91 -3.08 -5.03 7.31
C TYR A 91 -3.18 -4.10 6.09
N ARG A 92 -3.28 -4.66 4.87
CA ARG A 92 -3.47 -3.84 3.66
C ARG A 92 -4.87 -3.22 3.62
N PHE A 93 -5.89 -3.98 4.01
CA PHE A 93 -7.25 -3.49 4.11
C PHE A 93 -7.36 -2.39 5.16
N GLU A 94 -6.79 -2.60 6.35
CA GLU A 94 -6.73 -1.61 7.43
C GLU A 94 -6.03 -0.32 6.99
N GLY A 95 -4.92 -0.43 6.27
CA GLY A 95 -4.20 0.73 5.73
C GLY A 95 -5.07 1.54 4.76
N TYR A 96 -5.79 0.87 3.87
CA TYR A 96 -6.71 1.53 2.93
C TYR A 96 -7.90 2.16 3.67
N MET A 97 -8.53 1.44 4.59
CA MET A 97 -9.62 1.96 5.42
C MET A 97 -9.20 3.17 6.26
N LYS A 98 -7.95 3.19 6.75
CA LYS A 98 -7.39 4.36 7.45
C LYS A 98 -7.35 5.61 6.57
N VAL A 99 -6.98 5.46 5.29
CA VAL A 99 -6.99 6.57 4.33
C VAL A 99 -8.42 7.05 4.08
N LEU A 100 -9.36 6.14 3.81
CA LEU A 100 -10.76 6.49 3.60
C LEU A 100 -11.39 7.16 4.82
N ASN A 101 -11.05 6.71 6.03
CA ASN A 101 -11.49 7.36 7.27
C ASN A 101 -10.95 8.80 7.40
N GLY A 102 -9.80 9.12 6.80
CA GLY A 102 -9.28 10.48 6.70
C GLY A 102 -10.12 11.39 5.80
N TYR A 103 -10.87 10.84 4.84
CA TYR A 103 -11.75 11.59 3.94
C TYR A 103 -13.10 11.94 4.57
N VAL A 104 -13.49 11.28 5.66
CA VAL A 104 -14.77 11.53 6.34
C VAL A 104 -14.70 12.80 7.18
N GLN A 105 -15.10 13.93 6.59
CA GLN A 105 -15.24 15.21 7.31
C GLN A 105 -16.57 15.31 8.06
N ASN A 106 -17.64 14.73 7.53
CA ASN A 106 -18.97 14.74 8.15
C ASN A 106 -19.46 13.30 8.37
N ARG A 107 -19.62 12.92 9.64
CA ARG A 107 -20.06 11.57 10.05
C ARG A 107 -21.53 11.26 9.74
N THR A 108 -22.34 12.26 9.41
CA THR A 108 -23.75 12.04 9.03
C THR A 108 -23.91 11.44 7.63
N ARG A 109 -22.89 11.57 6.77
CA ARG A 109 -22.88 11.07 5.38
C ARG A 109 -21.46 10.65 4.95
N PRO A 110 -20.91 9.58 5.55
CA PRO A 110 -19.51 9.19 5.33
C PRO A 110 -19.23 8.77 3.88
N GLU A 111 -20.16 8.09 3.21
CA GLU A 111 -20.01 7.63 1.83
C GLU A 111 -19.90 8.82 0.86
N GLY A 112 -20.71 9.86 1.08
CA GLY A 112 -20.68 11.09 0.29
C GLY A 112 -19.36 11.86 0.47
N CYS A 113 -18.86 11.96 1.70
CA CYS A 113 -17.57 12.59 1.98
C CYS A 113 -16.41 11.85 1.31
N ILE A 114 -16.41 10.51 1.37
CA ILE A 114 -15.39 9.69 0.73
C ILE A 114 -15.41 9.90 -0.80
N ALA A 115 -16.60 9.87 -1.43
CA ALA A 115 -16.73 10.10 -2.86
C ALA A 115 -16.29 11.51 -3.29
N GLU A 116 -16.69 12.55 -2.55
CA GLU A 116 -16.28 13.94 -2.82
C GLU A 116 -14.74 14.10 -2.76
N TRP A 117 -14.10 13.56 -1.74
CA TRP A 117 -12.64 13.64 -1.57
C TRP A 117 -11.87 12.80 -2.58
N TYR A 118 -12.38 11.61 -2.93
CA TYR A 118 -11.76 10.76 -3.94
C TYR A 118 -11.73 11.45 -5.32
N ILE A 119 -12.85 12.07 -5.71
CA ILE A 119 -12.93 12.87 -6.95
C ILE A 119 -11.97 14.08 -6.88
N ALA A 120 -11.86 14.73 -5.72
CA ALA A 120 -10.92 15.84 -5.55
C ALA A 120 -9.46 15.42 -5.71
N GLU A 121 -9.09 14.27 -5.14
CA GLU A 121 -7.75 13.69 -5.23
C GLU A 121 -7.41 13.31 -6.68
N GLU A 122 -8.32 12.61 -7.37
CA GLU A 122 -8.14 12.22 -8.77
C GLU A 122 -8.02 13.44 -9.69
N ALA A 123 -8.82 14.48 -9.45
CA ALA A 123 -8.71 15.74 -10.19
C ALA A 123 -7.32 16.37 -9.99
N VAL A 124 -6.83 16.45 -8.75
CA VAL A 124 -5.50 17.00 -8.45
C VAL A 124 -4.40 16.17 -9.12
N GLU A 125 -4.46 14.84 -9.05
CA GLU A 125 -3.48 13.96 -9.71
C GLU A 125 -3.50 14.12 -11.24
N PHE A 126 -4.68 14.27 -11.84
CA PHE A 126 -4.82 14.56 -13.26
C PHE A 126 -4.14 15.89 -13.61
N PHE A 127 -4.41 16.95 -12.84
CA PHE A 127 -3.80 18.26 -13.07
C PHE A 127 -2.29 18.23 -12.88
N THR A 128 -1.76 17.54 -11.86
CA THR A 128 -0.31 17.44 -11.64
C THR A 128 0.37 16.67 -12.78
N LYS A 129 -0.25 15.59 -13.28
CA LYS A 129 0.26 14.83 -14.43
C LYS A 129 0.19 15.62 -15.74
N HIS A 130 -0.87 16.40 -15.94
CA HIS A 130 -0.98 17.27 -17.10
C HIS A 130 0.06 18.41 -17.04
N LEU A 131 0.20 19.03 -15.86
CA LEU A 131 1.15 20.10 -15.63
C LEU A 131 2.60 19.63 -15.70
N SER A 132 2.93 18.42 -15.24
CA SER A 132 4.29 17.88 -15.37
C SER A 132 4.65 17.60 -16.83
N ASN A 133 3.70 17.10 -17.63
CA ASN A 133 3.86 16.94 -19.07
C ASN A 133 4.00 18.29 -19.80
N SER A 134 3.26 19.32 -19.40
CA SER A 134 3.42 20.67 -19.97
C SER A 134 4.64 21.41 -19.45
N CYS A 135 5.08 21.18 -18.21
CA CYS A 135 6.24 21.84 -17.61
C CYS A 135 7.58 21.28 -18.15
N LEU A 136 7.57 20.05 -18.69
CA LEU A 136 8.66 19.59 -19.57
C LEU A 136 8.78 20.44 -20.84
N ILE A 137 7.69 21.05 -21.30
CA ILE A 137 7.66 22.00 -22.42
C ILE A 137 7.98 23.43 -21.93
N SER A 138 7.63 23.77 -20.68
CA SER A 138 7.79 25.12 -20.09
C SER A 138 9.07 25.37 -19.29
N ARG A 139 10.09 24.48 -19.28
CA ARG A 139 11.41 24.85 -18.72
C ARG A 139 12.06 26.07 -19.37
N ASN A 140 11.52 26.55 -20.50
CA ASN A 140 11.91 27.82 -21.12
C ASN A 140 11.05 29.04 -20.70
N ILE A 141 9.96 28.87 -19.93
CA ILE A 141 9.04 29.97 -19.59
C ILE A 141 8.39 29.71 -18.22
N CYS A 142 8.94 30.20 -17.12
CA CYS A 142 8.14 30.79 -16.02
C CYS A 142 9.03 31.33 -14.87
N SER A 143 9.72 32.43 -15.12
CA SER A 143 10.18 33.37 -14.08
C SER A 143 9.13 34.47 -13.81
N THR A 144 7.85 34.20 -14.04
CA THR A 144 6.80 35.22 -13.97
C THR A 144 5.68 34.83 -13.02
N SER A 145 5.56 35.64 -11.99
CA SER A 145 4.60 35.64 -10.89
C SER A 145 3.16 35.92 -11.35
N ARG A 146 2.51 35.01 -12.11
CA ARG A 146 1.06 35.06 -12.38
C ARG A 146 0.43 33.65 -12.46
N PRO A 147 -0.83 33.49 -12.00
CA PRO A 147 -1.49 32.18 -11.91
C PRO A 147 -1.74 31.65 -13.33
N LEU A 148 -1.18 30.49 -13.65
CA LEU A 148 -1.06 30.06 -15.06
C LEU A 148 -2.24 29.28 -15.64
N ILE A 149 -3.25 28.86 -14.86
CA ILE A 149 -4.47 28.26 -15.44
C ILE A 149 -5.69 28.65 -14.59
N GLN A 150 -6.67 29.25 -15.24
CA GLN A 150 -8.00 29.54 -14.70
C GLN A 150 -9.02 28.85 -15.60
N ASN A 151 -9.95 28.10 -15.00
CA ASN A 151 -11.12 27.52 -15.67
C ASN A 151 -10.83 26.33 -16.63
N LEU A 152 -10.08 25.31 -16.18
CA LEU A 152 -10.24 23.99 -16.82
C LEU A 152 -11.53 23.38 -16.27
N GLU A 153 -12.57 23.33 -17.09
CA GLU A 153 -13.83 22.67 -16.77
C GLU A 153 -13.86 21.31 -17.46
N ARG A 154 -14.03 20.24 -16.68
CA ARG A 154 -14.39 18.92 -17.22
C ARG A 154 -15.45 18.26 -16.36
N GLU A 155 -16.37 17.59 -17.03
CA GLU A 155 -17.19 16.55 -16.41
C GLU A 155 -16.35 15.27 -16.34
N GLN A 156 -16.00 14.87 -15.13
CA GLN A 156 -15.52 13.51 -14.86
C GLN A 156 -16.55 12.87 -13.92
N SER A 157 -16.89 11.61 -14.20
CA SER A 157 -17.82 10.79 -13.41
C SER A 157 -19.18 11.46 -13.08
N GLY A 158 -19.69 12.34 -13.95
CA GLY A 158 -20.99 13.02 -13.77
C GLY A 158 -20.95 14.23 -12.83
N CYS A 159 -19.78 14.61 -12.31
CA CYS A 159 -19.58 15.80 -11.50
C CYS A 159 -18.87 16.90 -12.31
N LYS A 160 -19.38 18.13 -12.24
CA LYS A 160 -18.70 19.32 -12.80
C LYS A 160 -17.52 19.68 -11.90
N VAL A 161 -16.31 19.54 -12.44
CA VAL A 161 -15.06 19.93 -11.79
C VAL A 161 -14.54 21.17 -12.50
N SER A 162 -14.44 22.29 -11.78
CA SER A 162 -13.83 23.51 -12.32
C SER A 162 -12.63 23.94 -11.49
N THR A 163 -11.49 24.16 -12.15
CA THR A 163 -10.30 24.73 -11.51
C THR A 163 -10.46 26.23 -11.35
N ILE A 164 -10.54 26.70 -10.11
CA ILE A 164 -10.72 28.13 -9.78
C ILE A 164 -9.39 28.88 -9.80
N ALA A 165 -8.30 28.28 -9.28
CA ALA A 165 -6.98 28.92 -9.27
C ALA A 165 -5.84 27.92 -9.03
N LEU A 166 -4.71 28.17 -9.69
CA LEU A 166 -3.42 27.53 -9.44
C LEU A 166 -2.42 28.57 -8.93
N SER A 167 -1.85 28.36 -7.75
CA SER A 167 -0.78 29.21 -7.21
C SER A 167 0.45 28.36 -6.92
N PHE A 168 1.63 28.81 -7.38
CA PHE A 168 2.91 28.16 -7.13
C PHE A 168 3.73 29.01 -6.17
N ASN A 169 4.09 28.43 -5.01
CA ASN A 169 4.89 29.12 -4.00
C ASN A 169 6.38 28.69 -4.02
N GLY A 170 6.87 28.02 -5.06
CA GLY A 170 8.24 27.52 -5.13
C GLY A 170 8.43 26.09 -4.60
N TYR A 171 7.60 25.66 -3.64
CA TYR A 171 7.68 24.34 -2.96
C TYR A 171 6.38 23.53 -2.99
N ALA A 172 5.26 24.16 -3.36
CA ALA A 172 3.96 23.50 -3.44
C ALA A 172 3.07 24.21 -4.47
N LEU A 173 2.25 23.42 -5.14
CA LEU A 173 1.14 23.87 -5.96
C LEU A 173 -0.13 23.87 -5.10
N ARG A 174 -0.79 25.02 -5.02
CA ARG A 174 -2.12 25.14 -4.43
C ARG A 174 -3.15 25.04 -5.54
N PHE A 175 -4.01 24.04 -5.46
CA PHE A 175 -5.16 23.82 -6.34
C PHE A 175 -6.42 24.28 -5.62
N ILE A 176 -7.18 25.18 -6.23
CA ILE A 176 -8.54 25.49 -5.79
C ILE A 176 -9.49 24.88 -6.80
N VAL A 177 -10.25 23.87 -6.38
CA VAL A 177 -11.18 23.12 -7.22
C VAL A 177 -12.60 23.37 -6.71
N ASN A 178 -13.53 23.65 -7.62
CA ASN A 178 -14.96 23.61 -7.31
C ASN A 178 -15.48 22.22 -7.64
N LEU A 179 -16.02 21.53 -6.64
CA LEU A 179 -16.75 20.27 -6.82
C LEU A 179 -18.17 20.47 -6.32
N MET A 180 -19.15 20.33 -7.22
CA MET A 180 -20.57 20.37 -6.87
C MET A 180 -20.98 21.66 -6.11
N GLY A 181 -20.34 22.79 -6.40
CA GLY A 181 -20.60 24.08 -5.73
C GLY A 181 -19.80 24.33 -4.45
N LYS A 182 -19.02 23.37 -3.96
CA LYS A 182 -18.11 23.54 -2.82
C LYS A 182 -16.69 23.83 -3.30
N ARG A 183 -16.06 24.84 -2.70
CA ARG A 183 -14.64 25.13 -2.93
C ARG A 183 -13.77 24.22 -2.06
N ILE A 184 -12.93 23.42 -2.70
CA ILE A 184 -11.94 22.57 -2.06
C ILE A 184 -10.55 23.12 -2.41
N THR A 185 -9.75 23.37 -1.37
CA THR A 185 -8.35 23.78 -1.54
C THR A 185 -7.44 22.59 -1.26
N ALA A 186 -6.75 22.11 -2.29
CA ALA A 186 -5.76 21.03 -2.18
C ALA A 186 -4.35 21.60 -2.35
N TYR A 187 -3.38 20.99 -1.68
CA TYR A 187 -1.97 21.35 -1.79
C TYR A 187 -1.19 20.13 -2.27
N HIS A 188 -0.44 20.28 -3.36
CA HIS A 188 0.48 19.26 -3.84
C HIS A 188 1.91 19.77 -3.64
N LYS A 189 2.71 19.04 -2.88
CA LYS A 189 4.12 19.34 -2.68
C LYS A 189 4.90 18.79 -3.89
N ILE A 190 5.68 19.63 -4.56
CA ILE A 190 6.54 19.24 -5.70
C ILE A 190 7.82 18.60 -5.18
#